data_AF-A0A2W6CAA2-F1
#
_entry.id   AF-A0A2W6CAA2-F1
#
_cell.length_a   1.000
_cell.length_b   1.000
_cell.length_c   1.000
_cell.angle_alpha   90.00
_cell.angle_beta   90.00
_cell.angle_gamma   90.00
#
_symmetry.space_group_name_H-M   'P 1'
#
loop_
_entity.id
_entity.type
_entity.pdbx_description
1 polymer ?
#
loop_
_entity_poly.entity_id
_entity_poly.type
_entity_poly.pdbx_seq_one_letter_code
_entity_poly.pdbx_strand_id
1 'polypeptide(L)'
;MSAQPTDLSAAEATFSPDGQYWWSGQVWLPAVSADRKWRFDGTSWLRVRRYHPLPTRLVCFGAVWLVSLAGWLVAGIGFGVAEGFNHLTSNELAIIGSLAGVAVLATVVWGFLLGRGRRSVWVAPSAVAGAAVEIMVFYVAAMVAVALSPSGGDQDDTGAGIGIVILGIPMVLVISTLLWLGAGIGIASRSHMAP
;
A
#
# COMPACT_ATOMS: atom_id res chain seq x y z
N MET A 1 41.42 -18.34 -5.74
CA MET A 1 41.89 -17.22 -6.58
C MET A 1 40.71 -16.74 -7.41
N SER A 2 40.03 -15.69 -6.95
CA SER A 2 38.98 -15.01 -7.71
C SER A 2 39.64 -14.02 -8.66
N ALA A 3 39.59 -14.29 -9.96
CA ALA A 3 40.10 -13.40 -10.99
C ALA A 3 39.32 -12.08 -10.95
N GLN A 4 40.04 -10.97 -10.81
CA GLN A 4 39.49 -9.63 -10.87
C GLN A 4 39.17 -9.31 -12.35
N PRO A 5 37.96 -8.86 -12.71
CA PRO A 5 37.59 -8.64 -14.11
C PRO A 5 38.40 -7.48 -14.69
N THR A 6 39.00 -7.70 -15.85
CA THR A 6 39.72 -6.70 -16.66
C THR A 6 38.74 -5.60 -17.11
N ASP A 7 39.13 -4.34 -16.96
CA ASP A 7 38.37 -3.17 -17.41
C ASP A 7 38.09 -3.25 -18.92
N LEU A 8 36.86 -3.61 -19.28
CA LEU A 8 36.35 -3.54 -20.64
C LEU A 8 35.89 -2.09 -20.89
N SER A 9 36.59 -1.39 -21.79
CA SER A 9 36.17 -0.08 -22.28
C SER A 9 34.71 -0.14 -22.76
N ALA A 10 33.89 0.78 -22.26
CA ALA A 10 32.43 0.81 -22.33
C ALA A 10 31.84 0.81 -23.75
N ALA A 11 31.93 -0.31 -24.46
CA ALA A 11 30.97 -0.64 -25.51
C ALA A 11 29.60 -0.78 -24.82
N GLU A 12 28.61 -0.09 -25.36
CA GLU A 12 27.26 -0.02 -24.83
C GLU A 12 26.71 -1.44 -24.59
N ALA A 13 26.63 -1.85 -23.32
CA ALA A 13 26.28 -3.21 -22.96
C ALA A 13 24.87 -3.52 -23.46
N THR A 14 24.77 -4.39 -24.47
CA THR A 14 23.48 -4.79 -25.03
C THR A 14 22.94 -5.96 -24.24
N PHE A 15 21.73 -5.82 -23.69
CA PHE A 15 21.07 -6.88 -22.92
C PHE A 15 20.11 -7.69 -23.79
N SER A 16 19.91 -8.96 -23.42
CA SER A 16 18.85 -9.78 -23.99
C SER A 16 17.46 -9.25 -23.60
N PRO A 17 16.39 -9.53 -24.36
CA PRO A 17 15.05 -9.04 -24.05
C PRO A 17 14.51 -9.47 -22.67
N ASP A 18 14.93 -10.62 -22.18
CA ASP A 18 14.61 -11.12 -20.83
C ASP A 18 15.54 -10.56 -19.74
N GLY A 19 16.57 -9.81 -20.12
CA GLY A 19 17.57 -9.21 -19.26
C GLY A 19 18.45 -10.22 -18.50
N GLN A 20 18.46 -11.50 -18.91
CA GLN A 20 19.25 -12.56 -18.26
C GLN A 20 20.68 -12.65 -18.77
N TYR A 21 20.96 -12.14 -19.97
CA TYR A 21 22.27 -12.14 -20.59
C TYR A 21 22.65 -10.73 -21.05
N TRP A 22 23.95 -10.46 -21.10
CA TRP A 22 24.51 -9.27 -21.70
C TRP A 22 25.55 -9.66 -22.75
N TRP A 23 25.64 -8.87 -23.81
CA TRP A 23 26.54 -9.07 -24.92
C TRP A 23 27.88 -8.40 -24.62
N SER A 24 28.96 -9.18 -24.59
CA SER A 24 30.31 -8.66 -24.34
C SER A 24 30.97 -8.02 -25.57
N GLY A 25 30.28 -8.00 -26.71
CA GLY A 25 30.87 -7.71 -28.02
C GLY A 25 31.28 -8.98 -28.80
N GLN A 26 31.45 -10.12 -28.12
CA GLN A 26 31.85 -11.38 -28.75
C GLN A 26 30.97 -12.57 -28.35
N VAL A 27 30.48 -12.60 -27.10
CA VAL A 27 29.72 -13.71 -26.56
C VAL A 27 28.63 -13.21 -25.61
N TRP A 28 27.52 -13.95 -25.54
CA TRP A 28 26.50 -13.72 -24.52
C TRP A 28 26.99 -14.27 -23.18
N LEU A 29 27.12 -13.41 -22.19
CA LEU A 29 27.46 -13.76 -20.82
C LEU A 29 26.23 -13.59 -19.92
N PRO A 30 26.06 -14.43 -18.89
CA PRO A 30 24.96 -14.26 -17.95
C PRO A 30 25.08 -12.91 -17.23
N ALA A 31 24.01 -12.13 -17.24
CA ALA A 31 23.89 -10.87 -16.53
C ALA A 31 23.69 -11.07 -15.02
N VAL A 32 23.51 -12.30 -14.56
CA VAL A 32 23.33 -12.67 -13.15
C VAL A 32 24.43 -13.66 -12.75
N SER A 33 25.06 -13.43 -11.60
CA SER A 33 26.12 -14.31 -11.10
C SER A 33 25.57 -15.72 -10.84
N ALA A 34 26.45 -16.72 -10.87
CA ALA A 34 26.06 -18.12 -10.60
C ALA A 34 25.36 -18.30 -9.24
N ASP A 35 25.72 -17.49 -8.24
CA ASP A 35 25.10 -17.50 -6.91
C ASP A 35 23.85 -16.59 -6.78
N ARG A 36 23.43 -15.96 -7.89
CA ARG A 36 22.30 -15.02 -8.01
C ARG A 36 22.35 -13.83 -7.05
N LYS A 37 23.52 -13.50 -6.51
CA LYS A 37 23.69 -12.35 -5.60
C LYS A 37 24.10 -11.08 -6.32
N TRP A 38 24.56 -11.17 -7.56
CA TRP A 38 25.05 -10.04 -8.34
C TRP A 38 24.39 -10.01 -9.71
N ARG A 39 24.11 -8.81 -10.21
CA ARG A 39 23.60 -8.53 -11.54
C ARG A 39 24.50 -7.49 -12.19
N PHE A 40 24.97 -7.78 -13.39
CA PHE A 40 25.75 -6.86 -14.19
C PHE A 40 24.83 -5.78 -14.78
N ASP A 41 25.16 -4.51 -14.59
CA ASP A 41 24.41 -3.36 -15.11
C ASP A 41 24.95 -2.84 -16.46
N GLY A 42 25.98 -3.49 -16.99
CA GLY A 42 26.67 -3.08 -18.21
C GLY A 42 28.04 -2.46 -17.94
N THR A 43 28.28 -2.01 -16.72
CA THR A 43 29.54 -1.41 -16.27
C THR A 43 30.12 -2.11 -15.05
N SER A 44 29.26 -2.56 -14.14
CA SER A 44 29.64 -3.09 -12.84
C SER A 44 28.69 -4.19 -12.38
N TRP A 45 29.20 -5.07 -11.51
CA TRP A 45 28.36 -6.03 -10.82
C TRP A 45 27.67 -5.34 -9.64
N LEU A 46 26.38 -5.08 -9.78
CA LEU A 46 25.52 -4.60 -8.70
C LEU A 46 25.01 -5.78 -7.86
N ARG A 47 25.02 -5.64 -6.54
CA ARG A 47 24.44 -6.66 -5.67
C ARG A 47 22.93 -6.70 -5.91
N VAL A 48 22.40 -7.85 -6.34
CA VAL A 48 20.97 -8.09 -6.42
C VAL A 48 20.44 -7.97 -5.00
N ARG A 49 19.71 -6.87 -4.73
CA ARG A 49 18.82 -6.83 -3.57
C ARG A 49 17.88 -8.01 -3.77
N ARG A 50 18.05 -9.07 -2.97
CA ARG A 50 17.16 -10.23 -3.01
C ARG A 50 15.74 -9.68 -2.92
N TYR A 51 14.99 -9.78 -4.01
CA TYR A 51 13.55 -9.66 -3.96
C TYR A 51 13.11 -10.84 -3.11
N HIS A 52 12.95 -10.62 -1.81
CA HIS A 52 12.27 -11.57 -0.98
C HIS A 52 10.80 -11.42 -1.35
N PRO A 53 10.20 -12.39 -2.07
CA PRO A 53 8.78 -12.33 -2.32
C PRO A 53 8.09 -12.11 -0.99
N LEU A 54 7.11 -11.21 -0.97
CA LEU A 54 6.30 -11.00 0.21
C LEU A 54 5.74 -12.38 0.62
N PRO A 55 6.01 -12.85 1.84
CA PRO A 55 5.50 -14.13 2.27
C PRO A 55 3.98 -14.08 2.15
N THR A 56 3.39 -15.13 1.59
CA THR A 56 1.96 -15.22 1.27
C THR A 56 1.08 -14.79 2.44
N ARG A 57 1.46 -15.16 3.67
CA ARG A 57 0.76 -14.74 4.90
C ARG A 57 0.60 -13.22 5.02
N LEU A 58 1.66 -12.46 4.70
CA LEU A 58 1.62 -11.00 4.79
C LEU A 58 0.68 -10.43 3.73
N VAL A 59 0.68 -10.98 2.51
CA VAL A 59 -0.27 -10.58 1.47
C VAL A 59 -1.72 -10.85 1.91
N CYS A 60 -2.00 -12.03 2.48
CA CYS A 60 -3.32 -12.36 3.00
C CYS A 60 -3.77 -11.41 4.11
N PHE A 61 -2.91 -11.12 5.09
CA PHE A 61 -3.24 -10.18 6.17
C PHE A 61 -3.46 -8.76 5.64
N GLY A 62 -2.67 -8.31 4.67
CA GLY A 62 -2.85 -7.01 4.02
C GLY A 62 -4.19 -6.94 3.27
N ALA A 63 -4.56 -8.01 2.56
CA ALA A 63 -5.85 -8.10 1.88
C ALA A 63 -7.03 -8.07 2.87
N VAL A 64 -6.96 -8.83 3.96
CA VAL A 64 -7.98 -8.82 5.03
C VAL A 64 -8.10 -7.42 5.63
N TRP A 65 -6.99 -6.74 5.90
CA TRP A 65 -6.99 -5.37 6.39
C TRP A 65 -7.68 -4.40 5.42
N LEU A 66 -7.37 -4.46 4.12
CA LEU A 66 -8.01 -3.60 3.11
C LEU A 66 -9.52 -3.87 3.00
N VAL A 67 -9.94 -5.13 3.07
CA VAL A 67 -11.36 -5.50 3.06
C VAL A 67 -12.09 -4.95 4.30
N SER A 68 -11.49 -5.05 5.48
CA SER A 68 -12.06 -4.47 6.69
C SER A 68 -12.20 -2.95 6.59
N LEU A 69 -11.19 -2.26 6.03
CA LEU A 69 -11.19 -0.82 5.85
C LEU A 69 -12.26 -0.37 4.84
N ALA A 70 -12.36 -1.06 3.70
CA ALA A 70 -13.39 -0.81 2.69
C ALA A 70 -14.80 -1.11 3.23
N GLY A 71 -14.96 -2.21 3.97
CA GLY A 71 -16.25 -2.63 4.52
C GLY A 71 -16.84 -1.60 5.50
N TRP A 72 -16.00 -1.02 6.36
CA TRP A 72 -16.44 0.07 7.24
C TRP A 72 -16.89 1.30 6.44
N LEU A 73 -16.11 1.73 5.43
CA LEU A 73 -16.44 2.91 4.61
C LEU A 73 -17.79 2.73 3.91
N VAL A 74 -17.96 1.58 3.25
CA VAL A 74 -19.18 1.26 2.51
C VAL A 74 -20.39 1.23 3.44
N ALA A 75 -20.26 0.64 4.63
CA ALA A 75 -21.34 0.64 5.61
C ALA A 75 -21.68 2.07 6.06
N GLY A 76 -20.70 2.87 6.48
CA GLY A 76 -20.93 4.23 6.96
C GLY A 76 -21.59 5.13 5.92
N ILE A 77 -21.12 5.06 4.67
CA ILE A 77 -21.70 5.81 3.55
C ILE A 77 -23.09 5.28 3.20
N GLY A 78 -23.28 3.96 3.14
CA GLY A 78 -24.56 3.35 2.79
C GLY A 78 -25.68 3.79 3.73
N PHE A 79 -25.43 3.76 5.04
CA PHE A 79 -26.39 4.27 6.04
C PHE A 79 -26.64 5.78 5.87
N GLY A 80 -25.58 6.57 5.69
CA GLY A 80 -25.68 8.02 5.53
C GLY A 80 -26.47 8.45 4.30
N VAL A 81 -26.36 7.72 3.18
CA VAL A 81 -27.10 7.98 1.94
C VAL A 81 -28.54 7.49 2.04
N ALA A 82 -28.79 6.34 2.66
CA ALA A 82 -30.13 5.75 2.73
C ALA A 82 -31.08 6.56 3.62
N GLU A 83 -30.62 7.03 4.78
CA GLU A 83 -31.49 7.69 5.76
C GLU A 83 -31.25 9.21 5.88
N GLY A 84 -30.14 9.70 5.32
CA GLY A 84 -29.65 11.04 5.58
C GLY A 84 -28.96 11.11 6.94
N PHE A 85 -27.77 11.74 7.00
CA PHE A 85 -26.95 11.79 8.21
C PHE A 85 -27.64 12.34 9.48
N ASN A 86 -28.73 13.10 9.32
CA ASN A 86 -29.49 13.68 10.43
C ASN A 86 -30.50 12.71 11.07
N HIS A 87 -30.72 11.53 10.48
CA HIS A 87 -31.76 10.59 10.92
C HIS A 87 -31.21 9.26 11.43
N LEU A 88 -29.88 9.10 11.52
CA LEU A 88 -29.28 7.87 12.02
C LEU A 88 -29.77 7.55 13.43
N THR A 89 -30.35 6.37 13.59
CA THR A 89 -30.78 5.84 14.87
C THR A 89 -29.59 5.51 15.77
N SER A 90 -29.81 5.41 17.08
CA SER A 90 -28.73 5.02 18.02
C SER A 90 -28.13 3.65 17.70
N ASN A 91 -28.93 2.74 17.12
CA ASN A 91 -28.46 1.41 16.72
C ASN A 91 -27.52 1.49 15.51
N GLU A 92 -27.84 2.31 14.52
CA GLU A 92 -26.97 2.48 13.33
C GLU A 92 -25.67 3.18 13.68
N LEU A 93 -25.73 4.20 14.52
CA LEU A 93 -24.52 4.83 15.06
C LEU A 93 -23.62 3.84 15.79
N ALA A 94 -24.21 2.94 16.59
CA ALA A 94 -23.47 1.88 17.27
C ALA A 94 -22.83 0.88 16.28
N ILE A 95 -23.53 0.51 15.21
CA ILE A 95 -23.00 -0.38 14.16
C ILE A 95 -21.84 0.29 13.43
N ILE A 96 -22.03 1.52 12.94
CA ILE A 96 -21.00 2.28 12.22
C ILE A 96 -19.77 2.49 13.11
N GLY A 97 -19.98 2.89 14.37
CA GLY A 97 -18.92 3.06 15.35
C GLY A 97 -18.15 1.77 15.64
N SER A 98 -18.84 0.63 15.74
CA SER A 98 -18.21 -0.68 15.95
C SER A 98 -17.35 -1.09 14.76
N LEU A 99 -17.85 -0.91 13.54
CA LEU A 99 -17.09 -1.18 12.30
C LEU A 99 -15.87 -0.25 12.20
N ALA A 100 -16.00 1.01 12.61
CA ALA A 100 -14.90 1.97 12.63
C ALA A 100 -13.80 1.50 13.60
N GLY A 101 -14.21 1.06 14.79
CA GLY A 101 -13.31 0.47 15.79
C GLY A 101 -12.55 -0.74 15.25
N VAL A 102 -13.24 -1.64 14.52
CA VAL A 102 -12.60 -2.79 13.87
C VAL A 102 -11.58 -2.36 12.81
N ALA A 103 -11.90 -1.37 11.98
CA ALA A 103 -10.97 -0.86 10.96
C ALA A 103 -9.72 -0.20 11.58
N VAL A 104 -9.90 0.57 12.67
CA VAL A 104 -8.79 1.16 13.43
C VAL A 104 -7.90 0.06 14.02
N LEU A 105 -8.48 -0.92 14.71
CA LEU A 105 -7.74 -2.04 15.29
C LEU A 105 -7.00 -2.84 14.22
N ALA A 106 -7.65 -3.14 13.09
CA ALA A 106 -7.03 -3.83 11.97
C ALA A 106 -5.83 -3.05 11.41
N THR A 107 -5.92 -1.72 11.32
CA THR A 107 -4.84 -0.85 10.84
C THR A 107 -3.65 -0.85 11.81
N VAL A 108 -3.91 -0.76 13.11
CA VAL A 108 -2.84 -0.84 14.14
C VAL A 108 -2.18 -2.22 14.14
N VAL A 109 -2.96 -3.31 14.06
CA VAL A 109 -2.45 -4.69 13.98
C VAL A 109 -1.60 -4.88 12.73
N TRP A 110 -2.04 -4.36 11.58
CA TRP A 110 -1.26 -4.42 10.34
C TRP A 110 0.07 -3.67 10.47
N GLY A 111 0.05 -2.44 11.01
CA GLY A 111 1.25 -1.69 11.35
C GLY A 111 2.19 -2.49 12.26
N PHE A 112 1.66 -3.11 13.31
CA PHE A 112 2.42 -3.96 14.23
C PHE A 112 3.11 -5.13 13.54
N LEU A 113 2.41 -5.84 12.64
CA LEU A 113 2.99 -6.95 11.87
C LEU A 113 4.13 -6.46 10.96
N LEU A 114 3.98 -5.30 10.31
CA LEU A 114 5.04 -4.69 9.49
C LEU A 114 6.26 -4.30 10.33
N GLY A 115 6.03 -3.66 11.49
CA GLY A 115 7.07 -3.30 12.44
C GLY A 115 7.85 -4.53 12.92
N ARG A 116 7.13 -5.54 13.43
CA ARG A 116 7.69 -6.81 13.95
C ARG A 116 8.45 -7.61 12.88
N GLY A 117 8.16 -7.42 11.59
CA GLY A 117 8.83 -8.11 10.48
C GLY A 117 10.15 -7.48 10.01
N ARG A 118 10.63 -6.37 10.60
CA ARG A 118 11.71 -5.50 10.04
C ARG A 118 11.34 -4.98 8.65
N ARG A 119 10.06 -4.75 8.43
CA ARG A 119 9.48 -4.35 7.14
C ARG A 119 8.89 -2.95 7.21
N SER A 120 9.53 -2.05 7.95
CA SER A 120 9.11 -0.64 8.05
C SER A 120 9.05 0.05 6.69
N VAL A 121 9.87 -0.39 5.72
CA VAL A 121 9.82 0.09 4.32
C VAL A 121 8.44 -0.12 3.69
N TRP A 122 7.65 -1.08 4.17
CA TRP A 122 6.30 -1.37 3.67
C TRP A 122 5.20 -0.52 4.33
N VAL A 123 5.52 0.31 5.33
CA VAL A 123 4.54 1.19 5.98
C VAL A 123 4.06 2.26 5.00
N ALA A 124 4.97 2.93 4.28
CA ALA A 124 4.62 3.93 3.28
C ALA A 124 3.70 3.38 2.16
N PRO A 125 4.03 2.29 1.46
CA PRO A 125 3.12 1.74 0.44
C PRO A 125 1.81 1.23 1.03
N SER A 126 1.79 0.76 2.29
CA SER A 126 0.52 0.42 2.96
C SER A 126 -0.34 1.66 3.20
N ALA A 127 0.25 2.77 3.64
CA ALA A 127 -0.48 4.03 3.82
C ALA A 127 -1.07 4.52 2.49
N VAL A 128 -0.29 4.46 1.40
CA VAL A 128 -0.77 4.78 0.05
C VAL A 128 -1.91 3.85 -0.38
N ALA A 129 -1.80 2.55 -0.15
CA ALA A 129 -2.85 1.59 -0.49
C ALA A 129 -4.15 1.84 0.30
N GLY A 130 -4.04 2.11 1.61
CA GLY A 130 -5.20 2.44 2.45
C GLY A 130 -5.88 3.73 1.99
N ALA A 131 -5.11 4.79 1.73
CA ALA A 131 -5.60 6.04 1.19
C ALA A 131 -6.28 5.88 -0.18
N ALA A 132 -5.71 5.05 -1.06
CA ALA A 132 -6.28 4.80 -2.39
C ALA A 132 -7.64 4.09 -2.30
N VAL A 133 -7.78 3.10 -1.42
CA VAL A 133 -9.07 2.43 -1.17
C VAL A 133 -10.10 3.43 -0.67
N GLU A 134 -9.71 4.30 0.24
CA GLU A 134 -10.60 5.31 0.79
C GLU A 134 -11.07 6.33 -0.24
N ILE A 135 -10.15 6.93 -0.99
CA ILE A 135 -10.47 7.88 -2.07
C ILE A 135 -11.41 7.21 -3.08
N MET A 136 -11.15 5.95 -3.43
CA MET A 136 -12.00 5.19 -4.35
C MET A 136 -13.41 5.01 -3.79
N VAL A 137 -13.57 4.64 -2.52
CA VAL A 137 -14.90 4.44 -1.93
C VAL A 137 -15.67 5.76 -1.83
N PHE A 138 -15.02 6.86 -1.43
CA PHE A 138 -15.66 8.18 -1.44
C PHE A 138 -16.04 8.64 -2.85
N TYR A 139 -15.20 8.37 -3.84
CA TYR A 139 -15.51 8.68 -5.23
C TYR A 139 -16.74 7.91 -5.72
N VAL A 140 -16.79 6.60 -5.47
CA VAL A 140 -17.96 5.76 -5.82
C VAL A 140 -19.21 6.25 -5.09
N ALA A 141 -19.09 6.57 -3.81
CA ALA A 141 -20.18 7.11 -3.01
C ALA A 141 -20.75 8.41 -3.57
N ALA A 142 -19.88 9.34 -3.96
CA ALA A 142 -20.28 10.59 -4.58
C ALA A 142 -20.97 10.35 -5.92
N MET A 143 -20.45 9.44 -6.76
CA MET A 143 -21.08 9.07 -8.03
C MET A 143 -22.48 8.47 -7.84
N VAL A 144 -22.66 7.62 -6.83
CA VAL A 144 -23.97 7.06 -6.48
C VAL A 144 -24.91 8.16 -5.96
N ALA A 145 -24.44 9.05 -5.11
CA ALA A 145 -25.24 10.16 -4.59
C ALA A 145 -25.73 11.10 -5.71
N VAL A 146 -24.85 11.44 -6.67
CA VAL A 146 -25.21 12.23 -7.86
C VAL A 146 -26.25 11.49 -8.70
N ALA A 147 -26.05 10.20 -8.96
CA ALA A 147 -26.99 9.39 -9.76
C ALA A 147 -28.38 9.24 -9.12
N LEU A 148 -28.48 9.34 -7.80
CA LEU A 148 -29.74 9.25 -7.06
C LEU A 148 -30.40 10.62 -6.82
N SER A 149 -29.73 11.73 -7.15
CA SER A 149 -30.26 13.08 -6.92
C SER A 149 -31.40 13.41 -7.89
N PRO A 150 -32.63 13.70 -7.40
CA PRO A 150 -33.80 13.94 -8.26
C PRO A 150 -33.75 15.25 -9.06
N SER A 151 -32.87 16.18 -8.70
CA SER A 151 -32.75 17.50 -9.33
C SER A 151 -31.52 17.54 -10.25
N GLY A 152 -31.71 17.35 -11.55
CA GLY A 152 -30.67 17.44 -12.58
C GLY A 152 -30.16 18.88 -12.82
N GLY A 153 -29.78 19.59 -11.77
CA GLY A 153 -29.21 20.93 -11.85
C GLY A 153 -27.68 20.88 -11.92
N ASP A 154 -27.11 21.30 -13.04
CA ASP A 154 -25.67 21.30 -13.38
C ASP A 154 -24.74 22.10 -12.42
N GLN A 155 -25.24 22.68 -11.33
CA GLN A 155 -24.50 23.64 -10.49
C GLN A 155 -23.85 23.05 -9.22
N ASP A 156 -24.24 21.86 -8.75
CA ASP A 156 -23.72 21.29 -7.49
C ASP A 156 -22.56 20.28 -7.65
N ASP A 157 -22.24 19.88 -8.88
CA ASP A 157 -21.24 18.82 -9.15
C ASP A 157 -19.80 19.24 -8.78
N THR A 158 -19.49 20.54 -8.85
CA THR A 158 -18.14 21.04 -8.50
C THR A 158 -17.92 21.04 -6.98
N GLY A 159 -18.97 21.26 -6.19
CA GLY A 159 -18.90 21.26 -4.72
C GLY A 159 -18.65 19.87 -4.15
N ALA A 160 -19.29 18.84 -4.73
CA ALA A 160 -19.10 17.44 -4.34
C ALA A 160 -17.65 16.96 -4.54
N GLY A 161 -17.02 17.34 -5.65
CA GLY A 161 -15.62 16.97 -5.93
C GLY A 161 -14.61 17.59 -4.95
N ILE A 162 -14.80 18.85 -4.57
CA ILE A 162 -13.91 19.56 -3.63
C ILE A 162 -14.01 18.97 -2.22
N GLY A 163 -15.22 18.58 -1.79
CA GLY A 163 -15.45 17.96 -0.49
C GLY A 163 -14.66 16.65 -0.30
N ILE A 164 -14.58 15.82 -1.34
CA ILE A 164 -13.84 14.53 -1.30
C ILE A 164 -12.34 14.76 -1.09
N VAL A 165 -11.76 15.75 -1.74
CA VAL A 165 -10.32 16.05 -1.63
C VAL A 165 -9.99 16.58 -0.23
N ILE A 166 -10.82 17.46 0.32
CA ILE A 166 -10.62 18.03 1.66
C ILE A 166 -10.74 16.95 2.74
N LEU A 167 -11.67 16.00 2.59
CA LEU A 167 -11.85 14.89 3.53
C LEU A 167 -10.77 13.81 3.43
N GLY A 168 -10.20 13.59 2.23
CA GLY A 168 -9.18 12.57 2.02
C GLY A 168 -7.85 12.85 2.74
N ILE A 169 -7.44 14.13 2.84
CA ILE A 169 -6.15 14.50 3.44
C ILE A 169 -6.07 14.13 4.94
N PRO A 170 -7.04 14.55 5.80
CA PRO A 170 -7.05 14.14 7.19
C PRO A 170 -7.03 12.63 7.38
N MET A 171 -7.72 11.88 6.54
CA MET A 171 -7.79 10.43 6.68
C MET A 171 -6.50 9.72 6.26
N VAL A 172 -5.81 10.20 5.23
CA VAL A 172 -4.44 9.74 4.90
C VAL A 172 -3.52 9.92 6.10
N LEU A 173 -3.62 11.04 6.82
CA LEU A 173 -2.83 11.31 8.02
C LEU A 173 -3.22 10.36 9.16
N VAL A 174 -4.51 10.10 9.37
CA VAL A 174 -4.99 9.16 10.39
C VAL A 174 -4.50 7.74 10.11
N ILE A 175 -4.70 7.23 8.89
CA ILE A 175 -4.23 5.89 8.48
C ILE A 175 -2.72 5.79 8.64
N SER A 176 -1.96 6.80 8.18
CA SER A 176 -0.51 6.83 8.31
C SER A 176 -0.08 6.80 9.78
N THR A 177 -0.73 7.59 10.63
CA THR A 177 -0.42 7.68 12.06
C THR A 177 -0.70 6.34 12.76
N LEU A 178 -1.83 5.70 12.47
CA LEU A 178 -2.18 4.39 13.03
C LEU A 178 -1.22 3.28 12.58
N LEU A 179 -0.81 3.28 11.31
CA LEU A 179 0.19 2.34 10.79
C LEU A 179 1.54 2.53 11.47
N TRP A 180 1.99 3.77 11.64
CA TRP A 180 3.24 4.09 12.33
C TRP A 180 3.18 3.75 13.82
N LEU A 181 2.05 4.02 14.48
CA LEU A 181 1.82 3.63 15.87
C LEU A 181 1.95 2.12 16.04
N GLY A 182 1.24 1.33 15.22
CA GLY A 182 1.35 -0.12 15.19
C GLY A 182 2.80 -0.57 14.96
N ALA A 183 3.46 -0.02 13.94
CA ALA A 183 4.83 -0.36 13.61
C ALA A 183 5.82 -0.07 14.75
N GLY A 184 5.65 1.05 15.44
CA GLY A 184 6.43 1.42 16.63
C GLY A 184 6.30 0.39 17.74
N ILE A 185 5.06 -0.01 18.08
CA ILE A 185 4.79 -1.07 19.07
C ILE A 185 5.45 -2.38 18.63
N GLY A 186 5.36 -2.74 17.35
CA GLY A 186 5.97 -3.93 16.78
C GLY A 186 7.50 -3.94 16.90
N ILE A 187 8.15 -2.80 16.74
CA ILE A 187 9.59 -2.64 16.91
C ILE A 187 9.97 -2.78 18.40
N ALA A 188 9.29 -2.07 19.30
CA ALA A 188 9.55 -2.08 20.74
C ALA A 188 9.34 -3.48 21.37
N SER A 189 8.33 -4.24 20.91
CA SER A 189 8.08 -5.59 21.44
C SER A 189 9.26 -6.56 21.26
N ARG A 190 10.15 -6.29 20.30
CA ARG A 190 11.32 -7.16 20.02
C ARG A 190 12.53 -6.84 20.86
N SER A 191 12.74 -5.58 21.25
CA SER A 191 13.89 -5.21 22.08
C SER A 191 13.84 -5.87 23.46
N HIS A 192 12.66 -6.25 23.94
CA HIS A 192 12.48 -6.97 25.20
C HIS A 192 12.73 -8.48 25.12
N MET A 193 12.95 -9.05 23.92
CA MET A 193 13.16 -10.50 23.73
C MET A 193 14.59 -10.88 23.34
N ALA A 194 15.53 -9.94 23.35
CA ALA A 194 16.94 -10.24 23.13
C ALA A 194 17.63 -10.50 24.48
N PRO A 195 17.92 -11.76 24.85
CA PRO A 195 18.76 -12.10 26.00
C PRO A 195 20.24 -11.77 25.77
#